data_AF-A0A0C7NPN1-F1
#
_entry.id   AF-A0A0C7NPN1-F1
#
_cell.length_a   1.000
_cell.length_b   1.000
_cell.length_c   1.000
_cell.angle_alpha   90.00
_cell.angle_beta   90.00
_cell.angle_gamma   90.00
#
_symmetry.space_group_name_H-M   'P 1'
#
loop_
_entity.id
_entity.type
_entity.pdbx_description
1 polymer ?
#
loop_
_entity_poly.entity_id
_entity_poly.type
_entity_poly.pdbx_seq_one_letter_code
_entity_poly.pdbx_strand_id
1 'polypeptide(L)' 'MKEKEKIREELLKRKHILEAQRNSIAKYMGPFEHDESLKREWELINKELQEIENRLNEFETV' A
#
# COMPACT_ATOMS: atom_id res chain seq x y z
N MET A 1 -14.18 20.30 5.90
CA MET A 1 -14.83 19.14 5.27
C MET A 1 -14.16 18.79 3.93
N LYS A 2 -14.16 19.69 2.92
CA LYS A 2 -13.52 19.46 1.61
C LYS A 2 -12.04 19.00 1.63
N GLU A 3 -11.23 19.49 2.56
CA GLU A 3 -9.80 19.12 2.62
C GLU A 3 -9.57 17.70 3.16
N LYS A 4 -10.32 17.30 4.19
CA LYS A 4 -10.28 15.93 4.71
C LYS A 4 -10.74 14.91 3.66
N GLU A 5 -11.79 15.23 2.90
CA GLU A 5 -12.27 14.39 1.81
C GLU A 5 -11.21 14.22 0.70
N LYS A 6 -10.55 15.30 0.29
CA LYS A 6 -9.45 15.23 -0.68
C LYS A 6 -8.30 14.34 -0.20
N ILE A 7 -7.86 14.52 1.05
CA ILE A 7 -6.78 13.70 1.63
C ILE A 7 -7.19 12.22 1.66
N ARG A 8 -8.44 11.93 2.04
CA ARG A 8 -8.98 10.56 2.02
C ARG A 8 -8.98 9.97 0.61
N GLU A 9 -9.43 10.72 -0.40
CA GLU A 9 -9.41 10.28 -1.79
C GLU A 9 -7.99 10.02 -2.31
N GLU A 10 -7.02 10.87 -1.96
CA GLU A 10 -5.62 10.68 -2.33
C GLU A 10 -5.02 9.43 -1.68
N LEU A 11 -5.32 9.19 -0.40
CA LEU A 11 -4.91 7.97 0.31
C LEU A 11 -5.50 6.72 -0.33
N LEU A 12 -6.79 6.74 -0.72
CA LEU A 12 -7.44 5.62 -1.41
C LEU A 12 -6.83 5.36 -2.80
N LYS A 13 -6.55 6.41 -3.57
CA LYS A 13 -5.86 6.29 -4.86
C LYS A 13 -4.46 5.68 -4.68
N ARG A 14 -3.72 6.15 -3.69
CA ARG A 14 -2.38 5.63 -3.37
C ARG A 14 -2.44 4.16 -2.94
N LYS A 15 -3.40 3.79 -2.07
CA LYS A 15 -3.64 2.40 -1.66
C LYS A 15 -3.85 1.49 -2.88
N HIS A 16 -4.72 1.90 -3.81
CA HIS A 16 -5.01 1.10 -5.00
C HIS A 16 -3.78 0.85 -5.88
N ILE A 17 -2.93 1.87 -6.05
CA ILE A 17 -1.68 1.76 -6.82
C ILE A 17 -0.72 0.77 -6.14
N LEU A 18 -0.54 0.90 -4.82
CA LEU A 18 0.34 0.04 -4.04
C LEU A 18 -0.14 -1.42 -4.02
N GLU A 19 -1.45 -1.66 -3.93
CA GLU A 19 -2.03 -3.00 -4.04
C GLU A 19 -1.74 -3.64 -5.40
N ALA A 20 -1.85 -2.87 -6.49
CA ALA A 20 -1.51 -3.32 -7.82
C ALA A 20 0.00 -3.66 -7.94
N GLN A 21 0.87 -2.81 -7.37
CA GLN A 21 2.32 -3.05 -7.34
C GLN A 21 2.67 -4.31 -6.53
N ARG A 22 2.10 -4.46 -5.32
CA ARG A 22 2.28 -5.64 -4.47
C ARG A 22 1.88 -6.92 -5.21
N ASN A 23 0.72 -6.90 -5.86
CA ASN A 23 0.22 -8.04 -6.62
C ASN A 23 1.09 -8.36 -7.85
N SER A 24 1.69 -7.34 -8.46
CA SER A 24 2.67 -7.53 -9.53
C SER A 24 3.91 -8.24 -8.99
N ILE A 25 4.53 -7.72 -7.91
CA ILE A 25 5.73 -8.32 -7.30
C ILE A 25 5.45 -9.75 -6.83
N ALA A 26 4.28 -10.01 -6.24
CA ALA A 26 3.90 -11.36 -5.78
C ALA A 26 3.90 -12.41 -6.91
N LYS A 27 3.70 -12.02 -8.18
CA LYS A 27 3.80 -12.94 -9.32
C LYS A 27 5.23 -13.37 -9.63
N TYR A 28 6.22 -12.56 -9.24
CA TYR A 28 7.65 -12.79 -9.43
C TYR A 28 8.33 -13.35 -8.16
N MET A 29 7.64 -13.39 -7.01
CA MET A 29 8.14 -14.02 -5.78
C MET A 29 7.81 -15.52 -5.72
N GLY A 30 8.06 -16.24 -6.82
CA GLY A 30 7.83 -17.69 -6.89
C GLY A 30 8.72 -18.50 -5.94
N PRO A 31 8.45 -19.81 -5.77
CA PRO A 31 9.12 -20.66 -4.76
C PRO A 31 10.63 -20.85 -4.92
N PHE A 32 11.22 -20.36 -6.02
CA PHE A 32 12.65 -20.46 -6.32
C PHE A 32 13.32 -19.10 -6.57
N GLU A 33 12.58 -17.98 -6.49
CA GLU A 33 13.10 -16.63 -6.68
C GLU A 33 13.37 -15.96 -5.33
N HIS A 34 14.61 -16.10 -4.85
CA HIS A 34 15.13 -15.35 -3.70
C HIS A 34 15.74 -14.02 -4.15
N ASP A 35 14.96 -13.20 -4.86
CA ASP A 35 15.39 -11.83 -5.14
C ASP A 35 15.17 -10.98 -3.89
N GLU A 36 16.25 -10.72 -3.15
CA GLU A 36 16.22 -9.89 -1.94
C GLU A 36 15.71 -8.47 -2.24
N SER A 37 15.87 -7.97 -3.47
CA SER A 37 15.38 -6.67 -3.89
C SER A 37 13.87 -6.68 -4.00
N LEU A 38 13.30 -7.69 -4.68
CA LEU A 38 11.84 -7.86 -4.77
C LEU A 38 11.20 -8.07 -3.40
N LYS A 39 11.86 -8.84 -2.52
CA LYS A 39 11.40 -9.02 -1.13
C LYS A 39 11.38 -7.69 -0.39
N ARG A 40 12.45 -6.90 -0.48
CA ARG A 40 12.53 -5.59 0.16
C ARG A 40 11.47 -4.63 -0.36
N GLU A 41 11.26 -4.57 -1.68
CA GLU A 41 10.21 -3.75 -2.29
C GLU A 41 8.82 -4.19 -1.82
N TRP A 42 8.56 -5.50 -1.75
CA TRP A 42 7.31 -6.04 -1.25
C TRP A 42 7.06 -5.67 0.22
N GLU A 43 8.08 -5.76 1.08
CA GLU A 43 8.00 -5.36 2.48
C GLU A 43 7.74 -3.85 2.64
N LEU A 44 8.40 -3.01 1.83
CA LEU A 44 8.18 -1.56 1.82
C LEU A 44 6.74 -1.21 1.41
N ILE A 45 6.22 -1.84 0.35
CA ILE A 45 4.85 -1.62 -0.11
C ILE A 45 3.84 -2.02 0.96
N ASN A 46 4.03 -3.15 1.63
CA ASN A 46 3.12 -3.57 2.70
C ASN A 46 3.16 -2.62 3.90
N LYS A 47 4.35 -2.12 4.26
CA LYS A 47 4.47 -1.12 5.31
C LYS A 47 3.73 0.17 4.96
N GLU A 48 3.90 0.68 3.74
CA GLU A 48 3.19 1.89 3.27
C GLU A 48 1.67 1.66 3.22
N LEU A 49 1.21 0.48 2.78
CA LEU A 49 -0.21 0.11 2.82
C LEU A 49 -0.76 0.13 4.25
N GLN A 50 -0.05 -0.43 5.21
CA GLN A 50 -0.45 -0.42 6.62
C GLN A 50 -0.54 1.01 7.18
N GLU A 51 0.42 1.88 6.84
CA GLU A 51 0.38 3.29 7.23
C GLU A 51 -0.82 4.02 6.62
N ILE A 52 -1.14 3.76 5.36
CA ILE A 52 -2.34 4.32 4.70
C ILE A 52 -3.62 3.83 5.38
N GLU A 53 -3.73 2.54 5.72
CA GLU A 53 -4.89 2.00 6.41
C GLU A 53 -5.07 2.61 7.80
N ASN A 54 -3.98 2.77 8.56
CA ASN A 54 -4.03 3.45 9.86
C ASN A 54 -4.54 4.88 9.70
N ARG A 55 -4.00 5.64 8.73
CA ARG A 55 -4.44 7.02 8.48
C ARG A 55 -5.90 7.09 8.05
N LEU A 56 -6.36 6.15 7.21
CA LEU A 56 -7.77 6.07 6.80
C LEU A 56 -8.70 5.78 7.99
N ASN A 57 -8.30 4.88 8.90
CA ASN A 57 -9.06 4.60 10.12
C ASN A 57 -9.16 5.83 11.04
N GLU A 58 -8.12 6.65 11.12
CA GLU A 58 -8.17 7.92 11.86
C GLU A 58 -9.20 8.90 11.28
N PHE A 59 -9.52 8.83 9.98
CA PHE A 59 -10.59 9.62 9.38
C PHE A 59 -11.99 9.05 9.63
N GLU A 60 -12.12 7.74 9.89
CA GLU A 60 -13.41 7.09 10.18
C GLU A 60 -13.78 7.13 11.67
N THR A 61 -12.79 7.26 12.56
CA THR A 61 -12.99 7.28 14.02
C THR A 61 -13.28 8.68 14.58
N VAL A 62 -13.34 9.71 13.72
CA VAL A 62 -13.61 11.13 14.07
C VAL A 62 -14.90 11.61 13.43
#